data_AF-A0AAW6U749-F1
#
_entry.id   AF-A0AAW6U749-F1
#
_cell.length_a   1.000
_cell.length_b   1.000
_cell.length_c   1.000
_cell.angle_alpha   90.00
_cell.angle_beta   90.00
_cell.angle_gamma   90.00
#
_symmetry.space_group_name_H-M   'P 1'
#
loop_
_entity.id
_entity.type
_entity.pdbx_description
1 polymer ?
#
loop_
_entity_poly.entity_id
_entity_poly.type
_entity_poly.pdbx_seq_one_letter_code
_entity_poly.pdbx_strand_id
1 'polypeptide(L)'
;MKADREYIKRLEDLFVSRGSEVYYVELEAEYDTRIKRNMTENRLKEKPTKRDFKFSEAMFKDIEEKYRLNSYEGEIKKKHYMKINNTDLEPSVVANMIKDRFGF
;
A
#
# COMPACT_ATOMS: atom_id res chain seq x y z
N MET A 1 6.71 -5.93 13.15
CA MET A 1 6.33 -4.57 13.63
C MET A 1 7.51 -3.68 14.02
N LYS A 2 8.36 -4.02 15.01
CA LYS A 2 9.51 -3.17 15.38
C LYS A 2 10.55 -3.07 14.26
N ALA A 3 10.92 -4.21 13.68
CA ALA A 3 11.84 -4.27 12.55
C ALA A 3 11.33 -3.51 11.31
N ASP A 4 10.03 -3.60 11.01
CA ASP A 4 9.42 -2.88 9.87
C ASP A 4 9.45 -1.37 10.08
N ARG A 5 9.12 -0.90 11.29
CA ARG A 5 9.19 0.53 11.65
C ARG A 5 10.63 1.05 11.57
N GLU A 6 11.60 0.28 12.05
CA GLU A 6 13.02 0.63 11.95
C GLU A 6 13.49 0.67 10.50
N TYR A 7 13.03 -0.26 9.66
CA TYR A 7 13.32 -0.27 8.24
C TYR A 7 12.78 0.98 7.53
N ILE A 8 11.49 1.30 7.75
CA ILE A 8 10.87 2.51 7.19
C ILE A 8 11.60 3.76 7.68
N LYS A 9 11.96 3.83 8.96
CA LYS A 9 12.73 4.96 9.50
C LYS A 9 14.09 5.10 8.82
N ARG A 10 14.82 4.00 8.58
CA ARG A 10 16.11 4.05 7.86
C ARG A 10 15.96 4.59 6.44
N LEU A 11 14.88 4.21 5.74
CA LEU A 11 14.60 4.74 4.39
C LEU A 11 14.28 6.23 4.45
N GLU A 12 13.43 6.66 5.37
CA GLU A 12 13.12 8.06 5.59
C GLU A 12 14.37 8.89 5.88
N ASP A 13 15.20 8.44 6.82
CA ASP A 13 16.45 9.10 7.19
C ASP A 13 17.40 9.25 5.98
N LEU A 14 17.40 8.30 5.03
CA LEU A 14 18.21 8.34 3.82
C LEU A 14 17.84 9.52 2.89
N PHE A 15 16.54 9.80 2.75
CA PHE A 15 16.04 10.89 1.91
C PHE A 15 16.10 12.23 2.64
N VAL A 16 15.72 12.26 3.92
CA VAL A 16 15.76 13.48 4.74
C VAL A 16 17.19 13.97 4.92
N SER A 17 18.18 13.08 5.10
CA SER A 17 19.60 13.46 5.16
C SER A 17 20.14 14.11 3.88
N ARG A 18 19.40 14.00 2.77
CA ARG A 18 19.71 14.64 1.48
C ARG A 18 18.85 15.87 1.21
N GLY A 19 18.13 16.37 2.22
CA GLY A 19 17.27 17.54 2.11
C GLY A 19 15.94 17.29 1.40
N SER A 20 15.55 16.04 1.19
CA SER A 20 14.24 15.70 0.61
C SER A 20 13.15 15.66 1.67
N GLU A 21 11.95 16.12 1.32
CA GLU A 21 10.75 15.88 2.11
C GLU A 21 10.14 14.51 1.77
N VAL A 22 9.65 13.80 2.80
CA VAL A 22 9.07 12.47 2.63
C VAL A 22 7.58 12.52 2.94
N TYR A 23 6.78 12.01 2.00
CA TYR A 23 5.33 11.95 2.06
C TYR A 23 4.88 10.50 2.14
N TYR A 24 3.96 10.21 3.06
CA TYR A 24 3.42 8.88 3.30
C TYR A 24 1.97 8.82 2.85
N VAL A 25 1.68 7.91 1.93
CA VAL A 25 0.32 7.58 1.50
C VAL A 25 0.06 6.12 1.77
N GLU A 26 -0.91 5.84 2.64
CA GLU A 26 -1.42 4.49 2.89
C GLU A 26 -2.72 4.29 2.12
N LEU A 27 -2.75 3.30 1.21
CA LEU A 27 -3.92 2.94 0.44
C LEU A 27 -4.51 1.65 0.99
N GLU A 28 -5.73 1.71 1.50
CA GLU A 28 -6.48 0.53 1.93
C GLU A 28 -7.67 0.28 1.00
N ALA A 29 -8.07 -0.99 0.91
CA ALA A 29 -9.27 -1.38 0.22
C ALA A 29 -9.86 -2.64 0.85
N GLU A 30 -11.16 -2.86 0.64
CA GLU A 30 -11.85 -4.08 1.05
C GLU A 30 -11.19 -5.33 0.45
N TYR A 31 -11.31 -6.43 1.19
CA TYR A 31 -10.69 -7.72 0.85
C TYR A 31 -11.03 -8.16 -0.58
N ASP A 32 -12.33 -8.19 -0.91
CA ASP A 32 -12.81 -8.65 -2.21
C ASP A 32 -12.27 -7.82 -3.36
N THR A 33 -12.18 -6.50 -3.16
CA THR A 33 -11.62 -5.57 -4.15
C THR A 33 -10.13 -5.82 -4.33
N ARG A 34 -9.38 -6.08 -3.26
CA ARG A 34 -7.94 -6.42 -3.33
C ARG A 34 -7.69 -7.76 -4.00
N ILE A 35 -8.53 -8.77 -3.77
CA ILE A 35 -8.48 -10.06 -4.48
C ILE A 35 -8.73 -9.85 -5.97
N LYS A 36 -9.85 -9.21 -6.34
CA LYS A 36 -10.20 -8.96 -7.75
C LYS A 36 -9.08 -8.22 -8.49
N ARG A 37 -8.53 -7.16 -7.90
CA ARG A 37 -7.40 -6.40 -8.48
C ARG A 37 -6.15 -7.25 -8.64
N ASN A 38 -5.79 -8.06 -7.64
CA ASN A 38 -4.61 -8.94 -7.71
C ASN A 38 -4.75 -10.07 -8.75
N MET A 39 -5.97 -10.36 -9.22
CA MET A 39 -6.29 -11.42 -10.16
C MET A 39 -6.49 -10.93 -11.61
N THR A 40 -6.41 -9.62 -11.87
CA THR A 40 -6.57 -9.07 -13.23
C THR A 40 -5.38 -9.38 -14.16
N GLU A 41 -5.67 -9.52 -15.46
CA GLU A 41 -4.74 -9.95 -16.53
C GLU A 41 -3.42 -9.19 -16.61
N ASN A 42 -3.41 -7.89 -16.22
CA ASN A 42 -2.20 -7.06 -16.20
C ASN A 42 -1.09 -7.65 -15.33
N ARG A 43 -1.42 -8.46 -14.31
CA ARG A 43 -0.46 -9.09 -13.40
C ARG A 43 -0.12 -10.54 -13.78
N LEU A 44 -0.97 -11.18 -14.58
CA LEU A 44 -0.82 -12.57 -15.05
C LEU A 44 0.08 -12.70 -16.28
N LYS A 45 0.19 -11.65 -17.11
CA LYS A 45 1.05 -11.64 -18.29
C LYS A 45 2.55 -11.55 -17.95
N GLU A 46 2.90 -10.95 -16.81
CA GLU A 46 4.28 -10.57 -16.48
C GLU A 46 5.06 -11.63 -15.66
N LYS A 47 4.41 -12.61 -15.01
CA LYS A 47 5.10 -13.63 -14.17
C LYS A 47 4.51 -15.05 -14.30
N PRO A 48 5.27 -16.03 -14.85
CA PRO A 48 4.81 -17.42 -15.05
C PRO A 48 4.35 -18.15 -13.77
N THR A 49 4.91 -17.81 -12.61
CA THR A 49 4.63 -18.46 -11.32
C THR A 49 3.25 -18.11 -10.72
N LYS A 50 2.47 -17.22 -11.36
CA LYS A 50 1.15 -16.79 -10.89
C LYS A 50 -0.03 -17.25 -11.75
N ARG A 51 0.16 -18.19 -12.68
CA ARG A 51 -0.94 -18.77 -13.49
C ARG A 51 -1.97 -19.59 -12.71
N ASP A 52 -1.67 -19.95 -11.47
CA ASP A 52 -2.62 -20.64 -10.59
C ASP A 52 -3.35 -19.63 -9.70
N PHE A 53 -4.57 -19.31 -10.12
CA PHE A 53 -5.51 -18.45 -9.40
C PHE A 53 -5.73 -18.93 -7.96
N LYS A 54 -5.83 -20.25 -7.73
CA LYS A 54 -6.06 -20.81 -6.40
C LYS A 54 -4.84 -20.63 -5.51
N PHE A 55 -3.63 -20.80 -6.08
CA PHE A 55 -2.40 -20.56 -5.33
C PHE A 55 -2.24 -19.08 -4.94
N SER A 56 -2.54 -18.16 -5.87
CA SER A 56 -2.43 -16.72 -5.58
C SER A 56 -3.45 -16.24 -4.54
N GLU A 57 -4.68 -16.78 -4.57
CA GLU A 57 -5.70 -16.51 -3.56
C GLU A 57 -5.31 -17.10 -2.20
N ALA A 58 -4.89 -18.37 -2.15
CA ALA A 58 -4.46 -19.03 -0.92
C ALA A 58 -3.27 -18.30 -0.27
N MET A 59 -2.29 -17.89 -1.06
CA MET A 59 -1.14 -17.12 -0.57
C MET A 59 -1.55 -15.74 -0.05
N PHE A 60 -2.50 -15.06 -0.71
CA PHE A 60 -2.99 -13.76 -0.25
C PHE A 60 -3.73 -13.89 1.09
N LYS A 61 -4.55 -14.92 1.24
CA LYS A 61 -5.23 -15.25 2.49
C LYS A 61 -4.24 -15.56 3.63
N ASP A 62 -3.22 -16.38 3.37
CA ASP A 62 -2.16 -16.68 4.36
C ASP A 62 -1.43 -15.41 4.81
N ILE A 63 -1.13 -14.49 3.89
CA ILE A 63 -0.49 -13.21 4.20
C ILE A 63 -1.40 -12.35 5.10
N GLU A 64 -2.69 -12.27 4.82
CA GLU A 64 -3.63 -11.49 5.63
C GLU A 64 -3.88 -12.07 7.02
N GLU A 65 -3.92 -13.40 7.15
CA GLU A 65 -4.06 -14.07 8.43
C GLU A 65 -2.80 -13.90 9.29
N LYS A 66 -1.62 -13.87 8.66
CA LYS A 66 -0.32 -13.83 9.34
C LYS A 66 0.16 -12.41 9.65
N TYR A 67 -0.17 -11.43 8.81
CA TYR A 67 0.38 -10.09 8.88
C TYR A 67 -0.71 -9.02 8.93
N ARG A 68 -0.47 -8.00 9.74
CA ARG A 68 -1.29 -6.79 9.73
C ARG A 68 -0.87 -5.90 8.56
N LEU A 69 -1.79 -5.67 7.63
CA LEU A 69 -1.51 -4.95 6.38
C LEU A 69 -1.83 -3.46 6.41
N ASN A 70 -2.71 -3.04 7.31
CA ASN A 70 -3.09 -1.63 7.48
C ASN A 70 -2.73 -1.14 8.88
N SER A 71 -2.45 0.15 9.00
CA SER A 71 -2.27 0.81 10.29
C SER A 71 -3.61 1.09 10.98
N TYR A 72 -3.58 1.13 12.31
CA TYR A 72 -4.73 1.61 13.10
C TYR A 72 -4.81 3.14 13.05
N GLU A 73 -6.01 3.65 13.33
CA GLU A 73 -6.25 5.09 13.41
C GLU A 73 -5.28 5.76 14.39
N GLY A 74 -4.64 6.85 13.95
CA GLY A 74 -3.64 7.60 14.74
C GLY A 74 -2.31 6.87 15.01
N GLU A 75 -2.07 5.69 14.45
CA GLU A 75 -0.83 4.95 14.65
C GLU A 75 0.37 5.60 13.93
N ILE A 76 0.15 6.07 12.70
CA ILE A 76 1.16 6.76 11.91
C ILE A 76 1.15 8.25 12.25
N LYS A 77 2.19 8.68 12.99
CA LYS A 77 2.36 10.07 13.44
C LYS A 77 3.40 10.81 12.62
N LYS A 78 3.27 10.79 11.29
CA LYS A 78 4.18 11.49 10.36
C LYS A 78 3.57 12.82 9.92
N LYS A 79 4.42 13.83 9.72
CA LYS A 79 4.00 15.20 9.34
C LYS A 79 3.18 15.20 8.04
N HIS A 80 3.66 14.49 7.02
CA HIS A 80 3.02 14.37 5.72
C HIS A 80 2.45 12.95 5.56
N TYR A 81 1.32 12.68 6.21
CA TYR A 81 0.63 11.40 6.14
C TYR A 81 -0.81 11.57 5.65
N MET A 82 -1.21 10.67 4.76
CA MET A 82 -2.59 10.52 4.29
C MET A 82 -2.93 9.04 4.19
N LYS A 83 -4.07 8.66 4.74
CA LYS A 83 -4.69 7.34 4.56
C LYS A 83 -5.89 7.48 3.64
N ILE A 84 -6.02 6.62 2.65
CA ILE A 84 -7.10 6.66 1.66
C ILE A 84 -7.70 5.26 1.53
N ASN A 85 -8.99 5.12 1.80
CA ASN A 85 -9.74 3.95 1.38
C ASN A 85 -10.08 4.11 -0.11
N ASN A 86 -9.45 3.31 -0.96
CA ASN A 86 -9.63 3.34 -2.42
C ASN A 86 -10.43 2.13 -2.95
N THR A 87 -11.29 1.55 -2.13
CA THR A 87 -12.15 0.42 -2.52
C THR A 87 -12.93 0.74 -3.78
N ASP A 88 -13.64 1.86 -3.78
CA ASP A 88 -14.55 2.27 -4.86
C ASP A 88 -14.04 3.51 -5.62
N LEU A 89 -12.75 3.81 -5.49
CA LEU A 89 -12.13 4.97 -6.14
C LEU A 89 -11.28 4.55 -7.33
N GLU A 90 -11.44 5.29 -8.43
CA GLU A 90 -10.57 5.17 -9.60
C GLU A 90 -9.16 5.68 -9.30
N PRO A 91 -8.11 5.13 -9.94
CA PRO A 91 -6.73 5.57 -9.73
C PRO A 91 -6.51 7.07 -9.94
N SER A 92 -7.20 7.68 -10.91
CA SER A 92 -7.13 9.12 -11.19
C SER A 92 -7.69 9.97 -10.05
N VAL A 93 -8.75 9.52 -9.40
CA VAL A 93 -9.36 10.19 -8.25
C VAL A 93 -8.39 10.15 -7.07
N VAL A 94 -7.82 8.98 -6.77
CA VAL A 94 -6.84 8.82 -5.69
C VAL A 94 -5.60 9.69 -5.95
N ALA A 95 -5.10 9.73 -7.19
CA ALA A 95 -3.97 10.58 -7.56
C ALA A 95 -4.27 12.06 -7.33
N ASN A 96 -5.45 12.54 -7.73
CA ASN A 96 -5.87 13.92 -7.49
C ASN A 96 -6.00 14.23 -5.99
N MET A 97 -6.55 13.32 -5.20
CA MET A 97 -6.63 13.49 -3.73
C MET A 97 -5.24 13.68 -3.10
N ILE A 98 -4.24 12.91 -3.55
CA ILE A 98 -2.86 13.03 -3.07
C ILE A 98 -2.27 14.39 -3.48
N LYS A 99 -2.48 14.81 -4.73
CA LYS A 99 -2.04 16.11 -5.22
C LYS A 99 -2.66 17.26 -4.42
N ASP A 100 -3.97 17.25 -4.25
CA ASP A 100 -4.71 18.30 -3.55
C ASP A 100 -4.30 18.37 -2.07
N ARG A 101 -4.06 17.22 -1.42
CA ARG A 101 -3.64 17.16 -0.02
C ARG A 101 -2.25 17.76 0.21
N PHE A 102 -1.31 17.54 -0.71
CA PHE A 102 0.09 17.90 -0.54
C PHE A 102 0.54 19.08 -1.39
N GLY A 103 -0.33 19.62 -2.25
CA GLY A 103 -0.06 20.81 -3.07
C GLY A 103 0.85 20.55 -4.26
N PHE A 104 0.73 19.39 -4.91
CA PHE A 104 1.47 19.02 -6.12
C PHE A 104 0.76 19.37 -7.43
#